data_AF-A0A392M5L0-F1
#
_entry.id   AF-A0A392M5L0-F1
#
_cell.length_a   1.000
_cell.length_b   1.000
_cell.length_c   1.000
_cell.angle_alpha   90.00
_cell.angle_beta   90.00
_cell.angle_gamma   90.00
#
_symmetry.space_group_name_H-M   'P 1'
#
loop_
_entity.id
_entity.type
_entity.pdbx_description
1 polymer ?
#
loop_
_entity_poly.entity_id
_entity_poly.type
_entity_poly.pdbx_seq_one_letter_code
_entity_poly.pdbx_strand_id
1 'polypeptide(L)'
;MAATATKKVIAICQSGGEFVTNKDGSMSYNGGDAYAIDIDQETSLTDFKSEIAEMFNCNVTTMSIKYFLPGNKKTLITVSKDKDLQRMVSFLGDASTVDVFVITEEVVARNTSNMPASRSSRTTVSEAVVPAVVPINVAAVDAEQCIDQVEVDIANEAPAQSLCSGANDDKRHRAAQQWENTITGVDQRFNSFSEFREALHKYSIAHGFAYRYKKNDSHRVTVKCKSQGCPWRIYASKLSTTQLICIKKMTKNHTCEGSAVKAGYRATRGWVGSIIKEKLKASPNYKPKDIADDIKREYGIQLNYSQAWRAKEIAR
;
A
#
# COMPACT_ATOMS: atom_id res chain seq x y z
N MET A 1 23.73 32.93 22.37
CA MET A 1 22.88 32.07 21.52
C MET A 1 23.79 31.13 20.77
N ALA A 2 23.47 29.84 20.67
CA ALA A 2 24.20 28.94 19.77
C ALA A 2 23.62 29.10 18.37
N ALA A 3 24.47 29.38 17.37
CA ALA A 3 24.05 29.30 15.98
C ALA A 3 23.95 27.81 15.61
N THR A 4 22.73 27.31 15.45
CA THR A 4 22.51 25.99 14.84
C THR A 4 22.97 26.05 13.40
N ALA A 5 24.08 25.38 13.08
CA ALA A 5 24.58 25.29 11.71
C ALA A 5 23.50 24.68 10.81
N THR A 6 23.05 25.43 9.80
CA THR A 6 22.06 24.97 8.84
C THR A 6 22.68 23.85 8.00
N LYS A 7 22.10 22.65 8.06
CA LYS A 7 22.61 21.51 7.29
C LYS A 7 22.28 21.72 5.81
N LYS A 8 23.29 22.11 5.04
CA LYS A 8 23.26 22.10 3.58
C LYS A 8 23.30 20.67 3.03
N VAL A 9 22.65 20.49 1.88
CA VAL A 9 22.55 19.26 1.10
C VAL A 9 22.59 19.65 -0.38
N ILE A 10 23.34 18.93 -1.20
CA ILE A 10 23.38 19.17 -2.65
C ILE A 10 22.28 18.35 -3.32
N ALA A 11 21.25 19.01 -3.84
CA ALA A 11 20.23 18.40 -4.68
C ALA A 11 20.76 18.19 -6.11
N ILE A 12 20.85 16.94 -6.54
CA ILE A 12 21.17 16.57 -7.92
C ILE A 12 19.85 16.49 -8.69
N CYS A 13 19.42 17.64 -9.21
CA CYS A 13 18.20 17.82 -9.96
C CYS A 13 18.37 17.26 -11.39
N GLN A 14 17.48 16.37 -11.81
CA GLN A 14 17.55 15.59 -13.06
C GLN A 14 16.25 15.75 -13.86
N SER A 15 16.32 15.95 -15.17
CA SER A 15 15.16 16.15 -16.06
C SER A 15 15.36 15.50 -17.44
N GLY A 16 14.27 15.17 -18.14
CA GLY A 16 14.30 14.68 -19.53
C GLY A 16 14.64 13.19 -19.73
N GLY A 17 15.06 12.48 -18.68
CA GLY A 17 15.27 11.02 -18.67
C GLY A 17 14.01 10.20 -18.33
N GLU A 18 14.10 8.88 -18.49
CA GLU A 18 13.01 7.92 -18.28
C GLU A 18 13.18 7.06 -17.01
N PHE A 19 12.07 6.74 -16.34
CA PHE A 19 12.05 5.79 -15.22
C PHE A 19 11.83 4.34 -15.69
N VAL A 20 12.88 3.52 -15.64
CA VAL A 20 12.82 2.09 -15.96
C VAL A 20 12.55 1.28 -14.69
N THR A 21 11.50 0.46 -14.69
CA THR A 21 11.19 -0.45 -13.57
C THR A 21 11.98 -1.76 -13.71
N ASN A 22 12.81 -2.05 -12.72
CA ASN A 22 13.65 -3.24 -12.63
C ASN A 22 12.83 -4.48 -12.22
N LYS A 23 13.38 -5.68 -12.45
CA LYS A 23 12.73 -6.98 -12.12
C LYS A 23 12.41 -7.18 -10.63
N ASP A 24 13.06 -6.45 -9.73
CA ASP A 24 12.78 -6.48 -8.30
C ASP A 24 11.67 -5.50 -7.89
N GLY A 25 11.20 -4.64 -8.80
CA GLY A 25 10.26 -3.55 -8.54
C GLY A 25 10.90 -2.27 -7.99
N SER A 26 12.22 -2.10 -8.08
CA SER A 26 12.86 -0.78 -7.98
C SER A 26 12.78 -0.03 -9.31
N MET A 27 12.99 1.29 -9.28
CA MET A 27 13.09 2.13 -10.46
C MET A 27 14.51 2.69 -10.59
N SER A 28 15.04 2.65 -11.81
CA SER A 28 16.23 3.38 -12.23
C SER A 28 15.79 4.60 -13.04
N TYR A 29 16.58 5.67 -13.05
CA TYR A 29 16.40 6.81 -13.95
C TYR A 29 17.52 6.79 -14.99
N ASN A 30 17.17 6.87 -16.27
CA ASN A 30 18.10 6.70 -17.39
C ASN A 30 18.04 7.90 -18.33
N GLY A 31 19.22 8.48 -18.64
CA GLY A 31 19.33 9.66 -19.49
C GLY A 31 18.84 10.94 -18.82
N GLY A 32 18.67 11.99 -19.62
CA GLY A 32 18.34 13.33 -19.15
C GLY A 32 19.56 14.16 -18.76
N ASP A 33 19.31 15.44 -18.49
CA ASP A 33 20.30 16.42 -18.03
C ASP A 33 20.23 16.57 -16.50
N ALA A 34 21.35 16.99 -15.89
CA ALA A 34 21.46 17.10 -14.43
C ALA A 34 22.21 18.36 -13.97
N TYR A 35 21.67 19.02 -12.94
CA TYR A 35 22.25 20.20 -12.29
C TYR A 35 22.32 20.01 -10.77
N ALA A 36 23.33 20.59 -10.13
CA ALA A 36 23.52 20.55 -8.68
C ALA A 36 23.11 21.88 -8.04
N ILE A 37 22.21 21.84 -7.05
CA ILE A 37 21.71 23.01 -6.31
C ILE A 37 21.92 22.81 -4.82
N ASP A 38 22.40 23.83 -4.12
CA ASP A 38 22.57 23.85 -2.66
C ASP A 38 21.21 24.10 -1.98
N ILE A 39 20.73 23.17 -1.16
CA ILE A 39 19.48 23.33 -0.39
C ILE A 39 19.69 23.10 1.11
N ASP A 40 18.86 23.74 1.93
CA ASP A 40 18.87 23.60 3.39
C ASP A 40 17.44 23.65 4.00
N GLN A 41 17.31 23.95 5.29
CA GLN A 41 16.02 24.01 5.99
C GLN A 41 15.27 25.34 5.83
N GLU A 42 15.95 26.39 5.37
CA GLU A 42 15.40 27.75 5.20
C GLU A 42 14.98 28.00 3.74
N THR A 43 15.60 27.29 2.80
CA THR A 43 15.26 27.22 1.37
C THR A 43 13.76 27.00 1.14
N SER A 44 13.07 27.91 0.44
CA SER A 44 11.65 27.75 0.09
C SER A 44 11.48 26.91 -1.18
N LEU A 45 10.31 26.28 -1.33
CA LEU A 45 9.98 25.54 -2.55
C LEU A 45 9.76 26.48 -3.76
N THR A 46 9.44 27.75 -3.53
CA THR A 46 9.25 28.74 -4.61
C THR A 46 10.59 29.11 -5.23
N ASP A 47 11.60 29.36 -4.40
CA ASP A 47 12.94 29.76 -4.85
C ASP A 47 13.63 28.57 -5.53
N PHE A 48 13.61 27.39 -4.89
CA PHE A 48 14.14 26.14 -5.45
C PHE A 48 13.48 25.77 -6.80
N LYS A 49 12.17 25.99 -6.95
CA LYS A 49 11.49 25.82 -8.26
C LYS A 49 11.93 26.84 -9.30
N SER A 50 12.25 28.06 -8.90
CA SER A 50 12.67 29.13 -9.81
C SER A 50 14.08 28.86 -10.33
N GLU A 51 15.00 28.46 -9.45
CA GLU A 51 16.37 28.05 -9.82
C GLU A 51 16.37 26.82 -10.76
N ILE A 52 15.58 25.78 -10.45
CA ILE A 52 15.39 24.63 -11.36
C ILE A 52 14.80 25.08 -12.72
N ALA A 53 13.85 26.02 -12.71
CA ALA A 53 13.22 26.52 -13.93
C ALA A 53 14.19 27.32 -14.82
N GLU A 54 15.11 28.06 -14.22
CA GLU A 54 16.20 28.73 -14.95
C GLU A 54 17.20 27.72 -15.52
N MET A 55 17.66 26.75 -14.72
CA MET A 55 18.64 25.74 -15.16
C MET A 55 18.13 24.85 -16.30
N PHE A 56 16.86 24.42 -16.25
CA PHE A 56 16.23 23.59 -17.28
C PHE A 56 15.40 24.38 -18.32
N ASN A 57 15.40 25.72 -18.27
CA ASN A 57 14.59 26.61 -19.11
C ASN A 57 13.11 26.17 -19.22
N CYS A 58 12.47 25.86 -18.08
CA CYS A 58 11.17 25.20 -18.03
C CYS A 58 10.16 25.90 -17.10
N ASN A 59 8.87 25.54 -17.20
CA ASN A 59 7.81 26.29 -16.53
C ASN A 59 7.58 25.84 -15.05
N VAL A 60 7.88 26.74 -14.11
CA VAL A 60 7.62 26.62 -12.66
C VAL A 60 6.25 26.02 -12.31
N THR A 61 5.21 26.35 -13.08
CA THR A 61 3.82 25.96 -12.80
C THR A 61 3.47 24.52 -13.20
N THR A 62 4.06 23.99 -14.28
CA THR A 62 3.85 22.59 -14.72
C THR A 62 4.91 21.63 -14.17
N MET A 63 5.93 22.17 -13.51
CA MET A 63 7.00 21.42 -12.85
C MET A 63 6.50 20.65 -11.61
N SER A 64 6.63 19.33 -11.63
CA SER A 64 6.50 18.43 -10.49
C SER A 64 7.90 18.01 -9.99
N ILE A 65 8.22 18.30 -8.73
CA ILE A 65 9.49 17.90 -8.10
C ILE A 65 9.26 16.61 -7.31
N LYS A 66 10.10 15.60 -7.51
CA LYS A 66 10.01 14.30 -6.83
C LYS A 66 11.39 13.79 -6.37
N TYR A 67 11.44 12.91 -5.38
CA TYR A 67 12.69 12.28 -4.92
C TYR A 67 12.44 10.84 -4.43
N PHE A 68 13.50 10.05 -4.25
CA PHE A 68 13.41 8.75 -3.56
C PHE A 68 13.70 8.92 -2.07
N LEU A 69 12.89 8.31 -1.21
CA LEU A 69 13.24 8.19 0.21
C LEU A 69 14.53 7.34 0.35
N PRO A 70 15.45 7.68 1.28
CA PRO A 70 16.65 6.89 1.54
C PRO A 70 16.34 5.40 1.72
N GLY A 71 17.05 4.55 0.97
CA GLY A 71 16.84 3.10 0.95
C GLY A 71 15.61 2.60 0.16
N ASN A 72 14.78 3.47 -0.40
CA ASN A 72 13.57 3.10 -1.16
C ASN A 72 13.56 3.66 -2.59
N LYS A 73 14.16 2.93 -3.54
CA LYS A 73 14.06 3.21 -4.98
C LYS A 73 12.76 2.73 -5.64
N LYS A 74 11.72 2.35 -4.89
CA LYS A 74 10.45 1.80 -5.46
C LYS A 74 9.32 2.82 -5.60
N THR A 75 9.44 4.00 -4.98
CA THR A 75 8.37 4.98 -4.96
C THR A 75 8.93 6.39 -4.85
N LEU A 76 8.57 7.23 -5.82
CA LEU A 76 8.88 8.65 -5.81
C LEU A 76 7.93 9.40 -4.86
N ILE A 77 8.48 10.27 -4.03
CA ILE A 77 7.72 11.20 -3.18
C ILE A 77 7.70 12.58 -3.82
N THR A 78 6.51 13.13 -4.07
CA THR A 78 6.35 14.48 -4.61
C THR A 78 6.55 15.55 -3.52
N VAL A 79 7.33 16.59 -3.83
CA VAL A 79 7.49 17.78 -2.99
C VAL A 79 6.41 18.80 -3.40
N SER A 80 5.42 19.05 -2.52
CA SER A 80 4.23 19.87 -2.87
C SER A 80 4.13 21.23 -2.20
N LYS A 81 4.95 21.47 -1.16
CA LYS A 81 5.06 22.70 -0.36
C LYS A 81 6.36 22.67 0.45
N ASP A 82 6.72 23.79 1.06
CA ASP A 82 7.99 23.97 1.79
C ASP A 82 8.17 22.94 2.90
N LYS A 83 7.10 22.60 3.63
CA LYS A 83 7.14 21.55 4.67
C LYS A 83 7.41 20.14 4.14
N ASP A 84 7.31 19.92 2.83
CA ASP A 84 7.70 18.66 2.20
C ASP A 84 9.17 18.70 1.76
N LEU A 85 9.67 19.86 1.32
CA LEU A 85 11.09 20.12 1.03
C LEU A 85 11.95 20.04 2.31
N GLN A 86 11.52 20.70 3.38
CA GLN A 86 12.13 20.60 4.71
C GLN A 86 12.15 19.17 5.24
N ARG A 87 11.13 18.35 4.93
CA ARG A 87 11.14 16.91 5.26
C ARG A 87 12.10 16.11 4.39
N MET A 88 12.23 16.43 3.10
CA MET A 88 13.26 15.83 2.22
C MET A 88 14.66 16.06 2.80
N VAL A 89 15.01 17.32 3.12
CA VAL A 89 16.28 17.69 3.75
C VAL A 89 16.48 16.99 5.11
N SER A 90 15.43 16.92 5.94
CA SER A 90 15.49 16.25 7.25
C SER A 90 15.61 14.73 7.18
N PHE A 91 15.06 14.06 6.15
CA PHE A 91 15.12 12.60 6.03
C PHE A 91 16.51 12.09 5.59
N LEU A 92 17.35 12.97 5.05
CA LEU A 92 18.66 12.59 4.52
C LEU A 92 19.71 12.33 5.62
N GLY A 93 19.42 12.60 6.90
CA GLY A 93 20.31 12.29 8.02
C GLY A 93 21.68 12.95 7.82
N ASP A 94 22.73 12.14 7.67
CA ASP A 94 24.11 12.59 7.42
C ASP A 94 24.48 12.68 5.92
N ALA A 95 23.61 12.26 5.00
CA ALA A 95 23.92 12.26 3.56
C ALA A 95 24.12 13.69 3.02
N SER A 96 25.16 13.90 2.23
CA SER A 96 25.52 15.19 1.64
C SER A 96 24.75 15.53 0.35
N THR A 97 24.17 14.54 -0.32
CA THR A 97 23.48 14.71 -1.61
C THR A 97 22.11 14.03 -1.65
N VAL A 98 21.27 14.40 -2.62
CA VAL A 98 19.98 13.75 -2.91
C VAL A 98 19.63 13.83 -4.39
N ASP A 99 19.20 12.70 -4.98
CA ASP A 99 18.64 12.66 -6.33
C ASP A 99 17.23 13.27 -6.33
N VAL A 100 17.04 14.34 -7.10
CA VAL A 100 15.76 15.05 -7.28
C VAL A 100 15.36 14.97 -8.75
N PHE A 101 14.14 14.55 -9.02
CA PHE A 101 13.63 14.34 -10.38
C PHE A 101 12.57 15.40 -10.70
N VAL A 102 12.85 16.13 -11.77
CA VAL A 102 12.02 17.21 -12.30
C VAL A 102 11.18 16.63 -13.42
N ILE A 103 9.85 16.71 -13.27
CA ILE A 103 8.90 16.21 -14.27
C ILE A 103 7.98 17.35 -14.66
N THR A 104 8.16 17.87 -15.87
CA THR A 104 7.26 18.85 -16.48
C THR A 104 6.10 18.14 -17.18
N GLU A 105 4.86 18.41 -16.76
CA GLU A 105 3.70 18.01 -17.56
C GLU A 105 3.53 18.96 -18.75
N GLU A 106 3.80 18.49 -19.97
CA GLU A 106 3.45 19.24 -21.18
C GLU A 106 1.94 19.32 -21.32
N VAL A 107 1.42 20.53 -21.53
CA VAL A 107 0.02 20.75 -21.90
C VAL A 107 -0.15 20.44 -23.39
N VAL A 108 -0.09 19.16 -23.74
CA VAL A 108 -0.29 18.68 -25.11
C VAL A 108 -1.68 19.13 -25.57
N ALA A 109 -1.71 20.06 -26.51
CA ALA A 109 -2.95 20.53 -27.12
C ALA A 109 -3.72 19.33 -27.69
N ARG A 110 -5.02 19.23 -27.37
CA ARG A 110 -5.85 18.09 -27.75
C ARG A 110 -6.10 18.07 -29.27
N ASN A 111 -5.16 17.50 -30.01
CA ASN A 111 -5.39 17.05 -31.38
C ASN A 111 -6.52 16.02 -31.36
N THR A 112 -7.71 16.45 -31.77
CA THR A 112 -8.91 15.62 -31.82
C THR A 112 -8.76 14.57 -32.90
N SER A 113 -8.28 13.38 -32.51
CA SER A 113 -8.18 12.23 -33.41
C SER A 113 -9.58 11.75 -33.81
N ASN A 114 -10.04 12.20 -34.97
CA ASN A 114 -11.25 11.71 -35.60
C ASN A 114 -11.01 10.29 -36.14
N MET A 115 -11.27 9.28 -35.32
CA MET A 115 -11.46 7.90 -35.79
C MET A 115 -12.96 7.60 -35.97
N PRO A 116 -13.40 7.20 -37.17
CA PRO A 116 -14.81 6.93 -37.44
C PRO A 116 -15.28 5.65 -36.73
N ALA A 117 -16.57 5.60 -36.39
CA ALA A 117 -17.17 4.43 -35.76
C ALA A 117 -17.19 3.23 -36.72
N SER A 118 -16.36 2.22 -36.45
CA SER A 118 -16.40 0.94 -37.17
C SER A 118 -17.76 0.26 -37.00
N ARG A 119 -18.35 -0.15 -38.12
CA ARG A 119 -19.73 -0.66 -38.19
C ARG A 119 -19.86 -2.01 -37.47
N SER A 120 -20.90 -2.14 -36.65
CA SER A 120 -21.33 -3.44 -36.13
C SER A 120 -21.92 -4.30 -37.25
N SER A 121 -21.47 -5.57 -37.33
CA SER A 121 -22.04 -6.57 -38.24
C SER A 121 -23.09 -7.42 -37.51
N ARG A 122 -24.29 -7.46 -38.07
CA ARG A 122 -25.45 -8.22 -37.59
C ARG A 122 -25.43 -9.66 -38.11
N THR A 123 -25.69 -10.62 -37.23
CA THR A 123 -26.31 -11.93 -37.55
C THR A 123 -27.27 -12.32 -36.42
N THR A 124 -28.18 -13.28 -36.67
CA THR A 124 -29.46 -13.40 -35.95
C THR A 124 -29.80 -14.81 -35.46
N VAL A 125 -30.76 -14.85 -34.52
CA VAL A 125 -31.71 -15.94 -34.16
C VAL A 125 -32.04 -16.89 -35.34
N SER A 126 -32.33 -18.19 -35.17
CA SER A 126 -32.83 -18.93 -33.98
C SER A 126 -32.22 -20.35 -33.83
N GLU A 127 -32.72 -21.37 -33.10
CA GLU A 127 -33.99 -21.67 -32.36
C GLU A 127 -33.73 -22.70 -31.21
N ALA A 128 -34.76 -23.30 -30.60
CA ALA A 128 -34.64 -24.27 -29.49
C ALA A 128 -35.56 -25.52 -29.62
N VAL A 129 -35.15 -26.66 -29.04
CA VAL A 129 -35.99 -27.86 -28.78
C VAL A 129 -35.55 -28.52 -27.45
N VAL A 130 -36.52 -29.05 -26.69
CA VAL A 130 -36.33 -29.94 -25.53
C VAL A 130 -37.18 -31.20 -25.77
N PRO A 131 -36.79 -32.39 -25.26
CA PRO A 131 -37.65 -33.01 -24.24
C PRO A 131 -36.87 -33.73 -23.13
N ALA A 132 -37.56 -34.11 -22.06
CA ALA A 132 -37.02 -34.84 -20.90
C ALA A 132 -37.73 -36.19 -20.70
N VAL A 133 -37.03 -37.16 -20.10
CA VAL A 133 -37.59 -38.43 -19.59
C VAL A 133 -36.86 -38.83 -18.29
N VAL A 134 -37.50 -39.63 -17.44
CA VAL A 134 -37.07 -40.10 -16.10
C VAL A 134 -37.74 -41.48 -15.83
N PRO A 135 -37.42 -42.22 -14.75
CA PRO A 135 -36.13 -42.54 -14.11
C PRO A 135 -35.94 -44.08 -14.04
N ILE A 136 -34.97 -44.61 -13.27
CA ILE A 136 -35.09 -45.87 -12.47
C ILE A 136 -33.85 -46.08 -11.55
N ASN A 137 -34.04 -46.82 -10.45
CA ASN A 137 -33.03 -47.10 -9.40
C ASN A 137 -32.08 -48.27 -9.76
N VAL A 138 -31.01 -48.46 -8.97
CA VAL A 138 -30.82 -49.68 -8.12
C VAL A 138 -29.60 -49.56 -7.17
N ALA A 139 -29.80 -50.02 -5.92
CA ALA A 139 -28.89 -50.51 -4.87
C ALA A 139 -27.58 -49.77 -4.46
N ALA A 140 -27.34 -49.82 -3.15
CA ALA A 140 -26.13 -49.39 -2.44
C ALA A 140 -25.07 -50.51 -2.31
N VAL A 141 -23.90 -50.15 -1.78
CA VAL A 141 -23.12 -50.96 -0.82
C VAL A 141 -22.38 -50.04 0.15
N ASP A 142 -22.34 -50.43 1.43
CA ASP A 142 -21.49 -49.84 2.48
C ASP A 142 -20.07 -50.46 2.47
N ALA A 143 -19.08 -49.77 3.07
CA ALA A 143 -18.12 -50.37 4.03
C ALA A 143 -17.01 -49.39 4.50
N GLU A 144 -17.14 -48.94 5.76
CA GLU A 144 -16.11 -48.91 6.81
C GLU A 144 -14.74 -48.18 6.63
N GLN A 145 -13.92 -48.26 7.70
CA GLN A 145 -12.73 -47.45 7.99
C GLN A 145 -11.48 -48.31 8.20
N CYS A 146 -10.29 -47.71 8.01
CA CYS A 146 -9.04 -47.85 8.80
C CYS A 146 -7.95 -46.97 8.11
N ILE A 147 -6.76 -46.66 8.65
CA ILE A 147 -5.72 -47.50 9.29
C ILE A 147 -4.95 -46.70 10.39
N ASP A 148 -4.23 -47.44 11.23
CA ASP A 148 -3.52 -47.13 12.48
C ASP A 148 -2.57 -45.91 12.59
N GLN A 149 -2.27 -45.62 13.86
CA GLN A 149 -1.08 -44.90 14.33
C GLN A 149 0.08 -45.88 14.62
N VAL A 150 1.33 -45.42 14.58
CA VAL A 150 2.45 -46.06 15.31
C VAL A 150 3.48 -45.02 15.75
N GLU A 151 3.96 -45.15 16.99
CA GLU A 151 4.91 -44.26 17.67
C GLU A 151 5.70 -45.08 18.71
N VAL A 152 7.04 -45.00 18.70
CA VAL A 152 7.90 -45.32 19.87
C VAL A 152 9.27 -44.64 19.77
N ASP A 153 9.60 -43.87 20.81
CA ASP A 153 10.89 -43.60 21.50
C ASP A 153 12.26 -43.65 20.77
N ILE A 154 13.20 -42.69 20.92
CA ILE A 154 13.84 -42.06 22.13
C ILE A 154 14.88 -43.00 22.78
N ALA A 155 16.12 -42.62 23.13
CA ALA A 155 16.83 -41.32 23.22
C ALA A 155 18.23 -41.39 22.51
N ASN A 156 19.33 -40.64 22.73
CA ASN A 156 19.81 -39.47 23.53
C ASN A 156 21.21 -39.08 22.92
N GLU A 157 21.96 -38.00 23.20
CA GLU A 157 21.78 -36.63 23.75
C GLU A 157 23.08 -35.81 23.43
N ALA A 158 23.03 -34.48 23.59
CA ALA A 158 24.15 -33.57 23.88
C ALA A 158 25.18 -33.26 22.75
N PRO A 159 25.89 -32.11 22.79
CA PRO A 159 25.26 -30.87 22.32
C PRO A 159 26.14 -30.06 21.34
N ALA A 160 25.55 -29.57 20.25
CA ALA A 160 26.20 -28.65 19.32
C ALA A 160 25.42 -27.33 19.20
N GLN A 161 26.07 -26.21 19.53
CA GLN A 161 25.53 -24.88 19.30
C GLN A 161 25.61 -24.54 17.81
N SER A 162 24.50 -24.11 17.19
CA SER A 162 24.54 -23.46 15.88
C SER A 162 23.41 -22.45 15.72
N LEU A 163 23.78 -21.21 15.36
CA LEU A 163 22.88 -20.16 14.93
C LEU A 163 22.57 -20.36 13.43
N CYS A 164 21.35 -20.02 12.98
CA CYS A 164 21.03 -19.32 11.72
C CYS A 164 19.55 -19.44 11.34
N SER A 165 18.78 -18.33 11.35
CA SER A 165 17.47 -18.22 10.65
C SER A 165 16.99 -16.76 10.45
N GLY A 166 17.89 -15.78 10.35
CA GLY A 166 17.53 -14.35 10.35
C GLY A 166 16.72 -13.84 9.13
N ALA A 167 16.73 -14.56 8.01
CA ALA A 167 16.26 -14.06 6.71
C ALA A 167 14.76 -13.72 6.58
N ASN A 168 13.93 -14.10 7.56
CA ASN A 168 12.47 -13.84 7.54
C ASN A 168 12.05 -12.56 8.29
N ASP A 169 12.82 -12.09 9.27
CA ASP A 169 12.41 -10.95 10.10
C ASP A 169 12.79 -9.59 9.49
N ASP A 170 13.88 -9.51 8.72
CA ASP A 170 14.25 -8.30 7.97
C ASP A 170 13.14 -7.81 7.01
N LYS A 171 12.42 -8.74 6.37
CA LYS A 171 11.28 -8.44 5.50
C LYS A 171 10.07 -7.91 6.29
N ARG A 172 9.82 -8.46 7.49
CA ARG A 172 8.73 -8.02 8.37
C ARG A 172 8.98 -6.60 8.88
N HIS A 173 10.21 -6.31 9.27
CA HIS A 173 10.60 -5.01 9.82
C HIS A 173 10.43 -3.87 8.80
N ARG A 174 10.90 -4.05 7.56
CA ARG A 174 10.76 -3.04 6.49
C ARG A 174 9.31 -2.80 6.07
N ALA A 175 8.47 -3.85 6.05
CA ALA A 175 7.05 -3.71 5.72
C ALA A 175 6.27 -2.92 6.79
N ALA A 176 6.57 -3.14 8.08
CA ALA A 176 5.96 -2.38 9.18
C ALA A 176 6.29 -0.88 9.09
N GLN A 177 7.56 -0.53 8.88
CA GLN A 177 8.03 0.85 8.77
C GLN A 177 7.36 1.63 7.61
N GLN A 178 7.08 0.96 6.48
CA GLN A 178 6.32 1.56 5.38
C GLN A 178 4.85 1.85 5.77
N TRP A 179 4.27 1.03 6.65
CA TRP A 179 2.89 1.17 7.11
C TRP A 179 2.71 2.20 8.22
N GLU A 180 3.74 2.45 9.05
CA GLU A 180 3.73 3.51 10.07
C GLU A 180 3.38 4.89 9.48
N ASN A 181 3.91 5.17 8.29
CA ASN A 181 3.74 6.44 7.57
C ASN A 181 2.58 6.44 6.56
N THR A 182 1.82 5.34 6.45
CA THR A 182 0.71 5.22 5.48
C THR A 182 -0.48 6.15 5.81
N ILE A 183 -0.66 6.57 7.07
CA ILE A 183 -1.50 7.72 7.43
C ILE A 183 -0.64 8.80 8.11
N THR A 184 -0.43 9.91 7.40
CA THR A 184 0.45 11.00 7.83
C THR A 184 -0.27 12.03 8.71
N GLY A 185 -1.52 12.37 8.40
CA GLY A 185 -2.25 13.40 9.16
C GLY A 185 -3.61 13.81 8.60
N VAL A 186 -4.05 15.00 9.04
CA VAL A 186 -5.18 15.74 8.46
C VAL A 186 -4.80 16.22 7.05
N ASP A 187 -5.81 16.44 6.21
CA ASP A 187 -5.72 16.86 4.80
C ASP A 187 -5.09 15.84 3.83
N GLN A 188 -4.63 14.68 4.32
CA GLN A 188 -4.30 13.54 3.47
C GLN A 188 -5.54 13.08 2.68
N ARG A 189 -5.34 12.84 1.38
CA ARG A 189 -6.38 12.47 0.42
C ARG A 189 -6.16 11.05 -0.10
N PHE A 190 -7.26 10.38 -0.42
CA PHE A 190 -7.33 9.06 -1.04
C PHE A 190 -8.36 9.10 -2.17
N ASN A 191 -8.15 8.31 -3.22
CA ASN A 191 -9.03 8.27 -4.40
C ASN A 191 -10.33 7.52 -4.09
N SER A 192 -10.32 6.59 -3.13
CA SER A 192 -11.50 5.83 -2.73
C SER A 192 -11.60 5.57 -1.22
N PHE A 193 -12.80 5.23 -0.76
CA PHE A 193 -12.99 4.70 0.59
C PHE A 193 -12.43 3.28 0.77
N SER A 194 -12.09 2.55 -0.31
CA SER A 194 -11.42 1.25 -0.22
C SER A 194 -9.95 1.46 0.16
N GLU A 195 -9.27 2.30 -0.61
CA GLU A 195 -7.89 2.76 -0.39
C GLU A 195 -7.71 3.35 1.02
N PHE A 196 -8.60 4.26 1.45
CA PHE A 196 -8.57 4.78 2.83
C PHE A 196 -8.70 3.69 3.90
N ARG A 197 -9.57 2.68 3.70
CA ARG A 197 -9.75 1.58 4.68
C ARG A 197 -8.56 0.64 4.72
N GLU A 198 -7.90 0.41 3.59
CA GLU A 198 -6.69 -0.39 3.48
C GLU A 198 -5.50 0.34 4.13
N ALA A 199 -5.30 1.62 3.81
CA ALA A 199 -4.30 2.50 4.41
C ALA A 199 -4.47 2.58 5.94
N LEU A 200 -5.71 2.73 6.40
CA LEU A 200 -6.08 2.67 7.81
C LEU A 200 -5.73 1.31 8.46
N HIS A 201 -5.93 0.20 7.75
CA HIS A 201 -5.63 -1.12 8.30
C HIS A 201 -4.11 -1.32 8.44
N LYS A 202 -3.34 -0.99 7.39
CA LYS A 202 -1.87 -0.97 7.40
C LYS A 202 -1.33 -0.12 8.55
N TYR A 203 -1.78 1.13 8.64
CA TYR A 203 -1.46 2.05 9.74
C TYR A 203 -1.80 1.46 11.12
N SER A 204 -2.97 0.83 11.28
CA SER A 204 -3.36 0.22 12.56
C SER A 204 -2.48 -0.96 12.97
N ILE A 205 -2.03 -1.79 12.01
CA ILE A 205 -1.12 -2.92 12.25
C ILE A 205 0.21 -2.40 12.79
N ALA A 206 0.80 -1.44 12.07
CA ALA A 206 2.10 -0.84 12.40
C ALA A 206 2.09 -0.16 13.78
N HIS A 207 1.06 0.65 14.07
CA HIS A 207 0.93 1.37 15.34
C HIS A 207 0.33 0.52 16.48
N GLY A 208 0.25 -0.81 16.33
CA GLY A 208 -0.05 -1.73 17.43
C GLY A 208 -1.49 -1.71 17.97
N PHE A 209 -2.48 -1.17 17.26
CA PHE A 209 -3.84 -0.99 17.81
C PHE A 209 -4.99 -1.61 17.01
N ALA A 210 -5.95 -2.19 17.73
CA ALA A 210 -7.25 -2.54 17.17
C ALA A 210 -8.21 -1.33 17.15
N TYR A 211 -8.94 -1.16 16.05
CA TYR A 211 -9.95 -0.09 15.89
C TYR A 211 -11.37 -0.63 15.62
N ARG A 212 -12.35 0.26 15.67
CA ARG A 212 -13.77 0.00 15.35
C ARG A 212 -14.40 1.20 14.65
N TYR A 213 -15.24 0.93 13.66
CA TYR A 213 -16.05 1.96 12.99
C TYR A 213 -17.11 2.51 13.95
N LYS A 214 -17.20 3.83 14.08
CA LYS A 214 -18.32 4.56 14.72
C LYS A 214 -19.37 4.99 13.69
N LYS A 215 -18.93 5.36 12.48
CA LYS A 215 -19.77 5.57 11.29
C LYS A 215 -18.99 5.10 10.06
N ASN A 216 -19.68 4.52 9.09
CA ASN A 216 -19.12 4.09 7.81
C ASN A 216 -20.27 4.11 6.79
N ASP A 217 -20.47 5.26 6.16
CA ASP A 217 -21.46 5.48 5.10
C ASP A 217 -20.77 5.85 3.77
N SER A 218 -21.53 6.11 2.72
CA SER A 218 -21.03 6.44 1.37
C SER A 218 -20.33 7.81 1.26
N HIS A 219 -20.39 8.65 2.29
CA HIS A 219 -19.84 10.01 2.29
C HIS A 219 -18.82 10.27 3.41
N ARG A 220 -18.80 9.44 4.47
CA ARG A 220 -17.89 9.61 5.62
C ARG A 220 -17.60 8.29 6.37
N VAL A 221 -16.38 8.22 6.89
CA VAL A 221 -15.92 7.17 7.78
C VAL A 221 -15.38 7.80 9.06
N THR A 222 -15.86 7.33 10.20
CA THR A 222 -15.35 7.68 11.53
C THR A 222 -14.89 6.40 12.22
N VAL A 223 -13.64 6.32 12.62
CA VAL A 223 -13.08 5.18 13.37
C VAL A 223 -12.51 5.64 14.70
N LYS A 224 -12.62 4.80 15.72
CA LYS A 224 -12.06 5.00 17.06
C LYS A 224 -11.31 3.75 17.51
N CYS A 225 -10.44 3.87 18.51
CA CYS A 225 -9.80 2.70 19.10
C CYS A 225 -10.84 1.70 19.64
N LYS A 226 -10.49 0.41 19.65
CA LYS A 226 -11.31 -0.65 20.23
C LYS A 226 -11.33 -0.56 21.77
N SER A 227 -10.21 -0.16 22.37
CA SER A 227 -10.12 0.07 23.82
C SER A 227 -11.17 1.08 24.31
N GLN A 228 -11.54 0.99 25.58
CA GLN A 228 -12.44 1.94 26.25
C GLN A 228 -11.62 3.13 26.76
N GLY A 229 -12.24 4.32 26.89
CA GLY A 229 -11.56 5.56 27.28
C GLY A 229 -10.60 6.16 26.25
N CYS A 230 -10.00 5.34 25.37
CA CYS A 230 -8.95 5.78 24.44
C CYS A 230 -9.41 6.89 23.47
N PRO A 231 -8.72 8.05 23.44
CA PRO A 231 -9.15 9.22 22.68
C PRO A 231 -8.91 9.10 21.17
N TRP A 232 -8.02 8.19 20.73
CA TRP A 232 -7.64 8.02 19.33
C TRP A 232 -8.85 7.90 18.39
N ARG A 233 -8.82 8.69 17.32
CA ARG A 233 -9.92 8.79 16.34
C ARG A 233 -9.43 9.32 15.00
N ILE A 234 -9.95 8.76 13.91
CA ILE A 234 -9.89 9.36 12.57
C ILE A 234 -11.30 9.64 12.07
N TYR A 235 -11.48 10.80 11.44
CA TYR A 235 -12.66 11.18 10.67
C TYR A 235 -12.24 11.58 9.25
N ALA A 236 -12.69 10.80 8.28
CA ALA A 236 -12.51 11.04 6.85
C ALA A 236 -13.86 11.22 6.17
N SER A 237 -13.91 12.04 5.12
CA SER A 237 -15.14 12.29 4.36
C SER A 237 -14.84 12.68 2.91
N LYS A 238 -15.80 12.41 2.03
CA LYS A 238 -15.77 12.83 0.63
C LYS A 238 -15.69 14.36 0.52
N LEU A 239 -14.86 14.86 -0.38
CA LEU A 239 -14.86 16.26 -0.81
C LEU A 239 -15.96 16.45 -1.86
N SER A 240 -16.74 17.52 -1.75
CA SER A 240 -17.84 17.83 -2.67
C SER A 240 -17.31 18.13 -4.09
N THR A 241 -16.24 18.91 -4.18
CA THR A 241 -15.66 19.40 -5.45
C THR A 241 -14.94 18.33 -6.25
N THR A 242 -14.16 17.46 -5.60
CA THR A 242 -13.26 16.51 -6.28
C THR A 242 -13.60 15.05 -6.08
N GLN A 243 -14.64 14.72 -5.30
CA GLN A 243 -15.05 13.35 -4.95
C GLN A 243 -13.98 12.50 -4.20
N LEU A 244 -12.76 13.01 -3.99
CA LEU A 244 -11.71 12.38 -3.19
C LEU A 244 -12.11 12.26 -1.71
N ILE A 245 -11.54 11.29 -1.01
CA ILE A 245 -11.72 11.09 0.43
C ILE A 245 -10.62 11.82 1.18
N CYS A 246 -10.97 12.77 2.05
CA CYS A 246 -10.02 13.56 2.83
C CYS A 246 -10.15 13.28 4.34
N ILE A 247 -9.03 13.10 5.05
CA ILE A 247 -8.99 13.06 6.52
C ILE A 247 -9.19 14.47 7.05
N LYS A 248 -10.39 14.77 7.58
CA LYS A 248 -10.73 16.10 8.12
C LYS A 248 -10.40 16.28 9.59
N LYS A 249 -10.30 15.21 10.39
CA LYS A 249 -9.81 15.25 11.78
C LYS A 249 -9.07 13.96 12.15
N MET A 250 -7.93 14.06 12.81
CA MET A 250 -7.14 12.95 13.34
C MET A 250 -6.69 13.28 14.76
N THR A 251 -6.93 12.38 15.71
CA THR A 251 -6.38 12.42 17.07
C THR A 251 -5.38 11.27 17.18
N LYS A 252 -4.08 11.58 17.18
CA LYS A 252 -3.00 10.58 17.19
C LYS A 252 -2.77 9.94 18.57
N ASN A 253 -3.10 10.66 19.65
CA ASN A 253 -2.84 10.20 21.02
C ASN A 253 -3.61 8.92 21.35
N HIS A 254 -2.90 7.92 21.84
CA HIS A 254 -3.45 6.72 22.46
C HIS A 254 -3.32 6.79 23.99
N THR A 255 -4.23 6.14 24.70
CA THR A 255 -4.09 5.86 26.15
C THR A 255 -4.24 4.35 26.39
N CYS A 256 -3.77 3.55 25.44
CA CYS A 256 -3.93 2.09 25.40
C CYS A 256 -2.62 1.35 25.13
N GLU A 257 -1.49 1.98 25.48
CA GLU A 257 -0.18 1.32 25.53
C GLU A 257 -0.24 0.07 26.42
N GLY A 258 0.60 -0.93 26.13
CA GLY A 258 0.56 -2.24 26.78
C GLY A 258 -0.58 -3.17 26.33
N SER A 259 -1.73 -2.66 25.88
CA SER A 259 -2.83 -3.51 25.37
C SER A 259 -2.58 -4.08 23.96
N ALA A 260 -1.59 -3.55 23.24
CA ALA A 260 -1.23 -3.94 21.87
C ALA A 260 -0.87 -5.43 21.75
N VAL A 261 0.10 -5.88 22.55
CA VAL A 261 0.80 -7.17 22.37
C VAL A 261 -0.12 -8.38 22.56
N LYS A 262 -1.17 -8.26 23.38
CA LYS A 262 -2.11 -9.37 23.67
C LYS A 262 -3.31 -9.44 22.70
N ALA A 263 -3.49 -8.43 21.84
CA ALA A 263 -4.62 -8.35 20.92
C ALA A 263 -4.29 -8.91 19.52
N GLY A 264 -3.89 -10.19 19.46
CA GLY A 264 -3.49 -10.87 18.22
C GLY A 264 -4.42 -10.55 17.04
N TYR A 265 -3.85 -9.98 15.98
CA TYR A 265 -4.59 -9.25 14.93
C TYR A 265 -5.60 -10.12 14.19
N ARG A 266 -6.87 -10.03 14.59
CA ARG A 266 -7.98 -10.64 13.85
C ARG A 266 -8.34 -9.77 12.65
N ALA A 267 -7.69 -10.01 11.52
CA ALA A 267 -8.05 -9.43 10.24
C ALA A 267 -9.55 -9.61 9.95
N THR A 268 -10.21 -8.56 9.44
CA THR A 268 -11.64 -8.63 9.16
C THR A 268 -11.90 -9.28 7.80
N ARG A 269 -12.91 -10.15 7.71
CA ARG A 269 -13.24 -10.92 6.49
C ARG A 269 -13.32 -10.08 5.20
N GLY A 270 -13.78 -8.83 5.30
CA GLY A 270 -13.88 -7.90 4.17
C GLY A 270 -12.54 -7.30 3.75
N TRP A 271 -11.62 -7.03 4.69
CA TRP A 271 -10.27 -6.56 4.37
C TRP A 271 -9.41 -7.68 3.75
N VAL A 272 -9.51 -8.89 4.32
CA VAL A 272 -8.89 -10.09 3.75
C VAL A 272 -9.44 -10.33 2.33
N GLY A 273 -10.77 -10.20 2.15
CA GLY A 273 -11.41 -10.25 0.84
C GLY A 273 -10.89 -9.20 -0.15
N SER A 274 -10.68 -7.95 0.26
CA SER A 274 -10.14 -6.92 -0.64
C SER A 274 -8.71 -7.20 -1.11
N ILE A 275 -7.84 -7.77 -0.27
CA ILE A 275 -6.49 -8.19 -0.69
C ILE A 275 -6.57 -9.36 -1.69
N ILE A 276 -7.40 -10.35 -1.39
CA ILE A 276 -7.58 -11.54 -2.23
C ILE A 276 -8.20 -11.15 -3.58
N LYS A 277 -9.05 -10.12 -3.66
CA LYS A 277 -9.76 -9.73 -4.90
C LYS A 277 -8.81 -9.32 -6.03
N GLU A 278 -7.63 -8.80 -5.72
CA GLU A 278 -6.60 -8.55 -6.73
C GLU A 278 -5.83 -9.83 -7.08
N LYS A 279 -5.37 -10.60 -6.08
CA LYS A 279 -4.68 -11.88 -6.33
C LYS A 279 -5.54 -12.91 -7.10
N LEU A 280 -6.87 -12.90 -6.94
CA LEU A 280 -7.80 -13.75 -7.71
C LEU A 280 -7.94 -13.36 -9.18
N LYS A 281 -7.76 -12.07 -9.53
CA LYS A 281 -7.72 -11.65 -10.95
C LYS A 281 -6.49 -12.22 -11.66
N ALA A 282 -5.35 -12.22 -10.98
CA ALA A 282 -4.11 -12.81 -11.47
C ALA A 282 -4.10 -14.35 -11.42
N SER A 283 -4.80 -14.95 -10.44
CA SER A 283 -4.81 -16.39 -10.19
C SER A 283 -6.17 -16.90 -9.67
N PRO A 284 -7.14 -17.25 -10.55
CA PRO A 284 -8.48 -17.69 -10.14
C PRO A 284 -8.50 -18.93 -9.22
N ASN A 285 -7.50 -19.81 -9.37
CA ASN A 285 -7.38 -21.09 -8.66
C ASN A 285 -6.75 -20.98 -7.25
N TYR A 286 -6.34 -19.79 -6.83
CA TYR A 286 -5.69 -19.51 -5.53
C TYR A 286 -6.49 -20.09 -4.33
N LYS A 287 -5.88 -20.96 -3.52
CA LYS A 287 -6.61 -21.81 -2.56
C LYS A 287 -6.71 -21.14 -1.17
N PRO A 288 -7.70 -21.51 -0.33
CA PRO A 288 -7.82 -20.96 1.02
C PRO A 288 -6.65 -21.27 1.96
N LYS A 289 -5.81 -22.29 1.69
CA LYS A 289 -4.57 -22.51 2.42
C LYS A 289 -3.53 -21.46 2.04
N ASP A 290 -3.21 -21.37 0.74
CA ASP A 290 -2.32 -20.37 0.14
C ASP A 290 -2.65 -18.95 0.61
N ILE A 291 -3.95 -18.61 0.65
CA ILE A 291 -4.47 -17.35 1.19
C ILE A 291 -4.11 -17.13 2.67
N ALA A 292 -4.28 -18.15 3.52
CA ALA A 292 -3.97 -18.04 4.94
C ALA A 292 -2.46 -17.92 5.19
N ASP A 293 -1.65 -18.67 4.44
CA ASP A 293 -0.19 -18.64 4.53
C ASP A 293 0.40 -17.35 3.95
N ASP A 294 -0.15 -16.81 2.87
CA ASP A 294 0.20 -15.48 2.35
C ASP A 294 -0.15 -14.37 3.33
N ILE A 295 -1.35 -14.37 3.92
CA ILE A 295 -1.73 -13.35 4.91
C ILE A 295 -0.87 -13.44 6.18
N LYS A 296 -0.49 -14.66 6.59
CA LYS A 296 0.46 -14.91 7.69
C LYS A 296 1.88 -14.45 7.35
N ARG A 297 2.33 -14.61 6.10
CA ARG A 297 3.68 -14.24 5.62
C ARG A 297 3.83 -12.74 5.37
N GLU A 298 2.82 -12.10 4.78
CA GLU A 298 2.85 -10.69 4.38
C GLU A 298 2.43 -9.73 5.50
N TYR A 299 1.51 -10.14 6.39
CA TYR A 299 0.93 -9.27 7.43
C TYR A 299 1.11 -9.81 8.86
N GLY A 300 1.74 -10.97 9.04
CA GLY A 300 1.88 -11.63 10.35
C GLY A 300 0.58 -12.23 10.91
N ILE A 301 -0.52 -12.18 10.16
CA ILE A 301 -1.86 -12.53 10.66
C ILE A 301 -2.18 -13.99 10.38
N GLN A 302 -2.39 -14.77 11.45
CA GLN A 302 -2.86 -16.15 11.33
C GLN A 302 -4.37 -16.17 11.01
N LEU A 303 -4.73 -16.81 9.90
CA LEU A 303 -6.12 -17.07 9.52
C LEU A 303 -6.47 -18.56 9.66
N ASN A 304 -7.68 -18.86 10.11
CA ASN A 304 -8.24 -20.22 10.00
C ASN A 304 -8.65 -20.49 8.54
N TYR A 305 -8.62 -21.75 8.09
CA TYR A 305 -9.09 -22.16 6.75
C TYR A 305 -10.50 -21.60 6.44
N SER A 306 -11.44 -21.71 7.39
CA SER A 306 -12.82 -21.23 7.26
C SER A 306 -12.97 -19.69 7.33
N GLN A 307 -11.89 -18.94 7.60
CA GLN A 307 -11.85 -17.48 7.42
C GLN A 307 -11.32 -17.15 6.01
N ALA A 308 -10.24 -17.79 5.59
CA ALA A 308 -9.67 -17.63 4.25
C ALA A 308 -10.66 -18.04 3.14
N TRP A 309 -11.39 -19.15 3.32
CA TRP A 309 -12.43 -19.58 2.38
C TRP A 309 -13.57 -18.55 2.27
N ARG A 310 -14.08 -18.06 3.42
CA ARG A 310 -15.10 -17.00 3.43
C ARG A 310 -14.60 -15.68 2.84
N ALA A 311 -13.30 -15.39 2.96
CA ALA A 311 -12.70 -14.22 2.33
C ALA A 311 -12.53 -14.40 0.81
N LYS A 312 -12.24 -15.61 0.32
CA LYS A 312 -12.27 -15.95 -1.13
C LYS A 312 -13.67 -15.74 -1.72
N GLU A 313 -14.71 -16.20 -1.03
CA GLU A 313 -16.10 -16.02 -1.49
C GLU A 313 -16.58 -14.55 -1.46
N ILE A 314 -16.01 -13.71 -0.58
CA ILE A 314 -16.23 -12.25 -0.57
C ILE A 314 -15.38 -11.53 -1.64
N ALA A 315 -14.32 -12.17 -2.12
CA ALA A 315 -13.37 -11.60 -3.08
C ALA A 315 -13.71 -11.89 -4.54
N ARG A 316 -14.54 -12.91 -4.81
CA ARG A 316 -15.20 -13.12 -6.12
C ARG A 316 -16.03 -11.88 -6.50
#